data_AF-A0A1C5S5S7-F1
#
_entry.id   AF-A0A1C5S5S7-F1
#
_cell.length_a   1.000
_cell.length_b   1.000
_cell.length_c   1.000
_cell.angle_alpha   90.00
_cell.angle_beta   90.00
_cell.angle_gamma   90.00
#
_symmetry.space_group_name_H-M   'P 1'
#
loop_
_entity.id
_entity.type
_entity.pdbx_description
1 polymer ?
#
loop_
_entity_poly.entity_id
_entity_poly.type
_entity_poly.pdbx_seq_one_letter_code
_entity_poly.pdbx_strand_id
1 'polypeptide(L)'
;MRICFDGFENPIELRWARPFVLEVHNRALFARVCDSLVSCYGEDACEAYSIWDGEREVRPRSAFLVVPDALNLPWESKDLGGRLYSLLQERQLEDEAIRGLFDSRFRELRGLVSQLLVQLEGNYRFGLEWDLQRFLKAFGFTVDFDQGAAFIDRLILFLDCCADMQVNKALLFVNLKTFLTEKEVARFYERVFFHELRVLMLENDADMNSYALEDKMVVDQHFLES
;
A
#
# COMPACT_ATOMS: atom_id res chain seq x y z
N MET A 1 -1.08 5.77 -15.65
CA MET A 1 -1.91 4.55 -15.62
C MET A 1 -3.34 4.95 -15.89
N ARG A 2 -4.06 4.20 -16.71
CA ARG A 2 -5.42 4.50 -17.15
C ARG A 2 -6.35 3.35 -16.76
N ILE A 3 -7.49 3.66 -16.15
CA ILE A 3 -8.53 2.68 -15.82
C ILE A 3 -9.73 2.98 -16.70
N CYS A 4 -10.19 1.99 -17.47
CA CYS A 4 -11.34 2.13 -18.35
C CYS A 4 -12.44 1.22 -17.84
N PHE A 5 -13.55 1.80 -17.38
CA PHE A 5 -14.78 1.06 -17.10
C PHE A 5 -15.62 0.99 -18.38
N ASP A 6 -16.27 -0.14 -18.64
CA ASP A 6 -17.13 -0.30 -19.82
C ASP A 6 -18.34 0.65 -19.80
N GLY A 7 -18.80 1.02 -18.59
CA GLY A 7 -19.94 1.88 -18.39
C GLY A 7 -19.63 3.38 -18.30
N PHE A 8 -18.35 3.78 -18.33
CA PHE A 8 -17.93 5.18 -18.23
C PHE A 8 -17.54 5.73 -19.61
N GLU A 9 -17.87 6.99 -19.86
CA GLU A 9 -17.48 7.71 -21.08
C GLU A 9 -15.98 8.06 -21.07
N ASN A 10 -15.46 8.51 -19.93
CA ASN A 10 -14.08 8.92 -19.78
C ASN A 10 -13.29 7.93 -18.93
N PRO A 11 -12.03 7.65 -19.32
CA PRO A 11 -11.17 6.83 -18.50
C PRO A 11 -10.63 7.62 -17.29
N ILE A 12 -10.34 6.91 -16.20
CA ILE A 12 -9.66 7.48 -15.03
C ILE A 12 -8.16 7.49 -15.30
N GLU A 13 -7.57 8.68 -15.40
CA GLU A 13 -6.14 8.86 -15.62
C GLU A 13 -5.37 9.07 -14.31
N LEU A 14 -4.78 8.01 -13.77
CA LEU A 14 -3.90 8.08 -12.61
C LEU A 14 -2.52 8.58 -13.00
N ARG A 15 -2.13 9.70 -12.40
CA ARG A 15 -0.83 10.37 -12.55
C ARG A 15 -0.03 10.28 -11.26
N TRP A 16 1.29 10.35 -11.38
CA TRP A 16 2.17 10.48 -10.22
C TRP A 16 1.97 11.86 -9.58
N ALA A 17 2.10 11.93 -8.26
CA ALA A 17 2.03 13.16 -7.47
C ALA A 17 0.67 13.90 -7.49
N ARG A 18 -0.32 13.40 -8.24
CA ARG A 18 -1.69 13.91 -8.29
C ARG A 18 -2.69 12.83 -7.90
N PRO A 19 -3.31 12.92 -6.72
CA PRO A 19 -4.48 12.11 -6.38
C PRO A 19 -5.59 12.28 -7.40
N PHE A 20 -6.20 11.17 -7.81
CA PHE A 20 -7.43 11.18 -8.59
C PHE A 20 -8.61 10.85 -7.69
N VAL A 21 -9.67 11.64 -7.75
CA VAL A 21 -10.91 11.44 -6.99
C VAL A 21 -12.02 11.06 -7.95
N LEU A 22 -12.54 9.86 -7.81
CA LEU A 22 -13.79 9.42 -8.43
C LEU A 22 -14.92 9.63 -7.42
N GLU A 23 -15.77 10.62 -7.68
CA GLU A 23 -16.94 10.93 -6.87
C GLU A 23 -18.19 10.36 -7.53
N VAL A 24 -18.89 9.42 -6.88
CA VAL A 24 -20.10 8.77 -7.44
C VAL A 24 -21.29 8.99 -6.52
N HIS A 25 -22.23 9.83 -6.94
CA HIS A 25 -23.39 10.20 -6.12
C HIS A 25 -24.45 9.11 -6.06
N ASN A 26 -24.57 8.30 -7.12
CA ASN A 26 -25.48 7.16 -7.13
C ASN A 26 -24.91 6.05 -6.25
N ARG A 27 -25.50 5.86 -5.05
CA ARG A 27 -25.02 4.90 -4.05
C ARG A 27 -24.95 3.45 -4.56
N ALA A 28 -25.85 3.04 -5.43
CA ALA A 28 -25.85 1.69 -5.99
C ALA A 28 -24.69 1.50 -6.96
N LEU A 29 -24.41 2.49 -7.82
CA LEU A 29 -23.23 2.47 -8.68
C LEU A 29 -21.94 2.54 -7.86
N PHE A 30 -21.86 3.45 -6.88
CA PHE A 30 -20.70 3.56 -5.99
C PHE A 30 -20.34 2.22 -5.36
N ALA A 31 -21.33 1.50 -4.80
CA ALA A 31 -21.10 0.19 -4.22
C ALA A 31 -20.53 -0.83 -5.23
N ARG A 32 -21.03 -0.86 -6.47
CA ARG A 32 -20.54 -1.77 -7.51
C ARG A 32 -19.15 -1.39 -8.02
N VAL A 33 -18.86 -0.10 -8.15
CA VAL A 33 -17.52 0.40 -8.52
C VAL A 33 -16.50 0.05 -7.44
N CYS A 34 -16.83 0.29 -6.16
CA CYS A 34 -15.98 -0.09 -5.04
C CYS A 34 -15.73 -1.60 -5.03
N ASP A 35 -16.78 -2.43 -5.12
CA ASP A 35 -16.65 -3.89 -5.15
C ASP A 35 -15.76 -4.35 -6.31
N SER A 36 -15.92 -3.75 -7.49
CA SER A 36 -15.15 -4.09 -8.68
C SER A 36 -13.66 -3.80 -8.53
N LEU A 37 -13.30 -2.60 -8.04
CA LEU A 37 -11.90 -2.21 -7.86
C LEU A 37 -11.24 -2.92 -6.66
N VAL A 38 -11.97 -3.09 -5.55
CA VAL A 38 -11.47 -3.74 -4.33
C VAL A 38 -11.24 -5.24 -4.56
N SER A 39 -12.15 -5.92 -5.27
CA SER A 39 -12.01 -7.36 -5.59
C SER A 39 -10.84 -7.65 -6.53
N CYS A 40 -10.43 -6.66 -7.34
CA CYS A 40 -9.39 -6.78 -8.35
C CYS A 40 -9.68 -7.87 -9.40
N TYR A 41 -10.94 -8.06 -9.78
CA TYR A 41 -11.36 -9.03 -10.80
C TYR A 41 -11.32 -8.50 -12.24
N GLY A 42 -11.17 -7.19 -12.46
CA GLY A 42 -11.03 -6.63 -13.80
C GLY A 42 -12.29 -6.84 -14.64
N GLU A 43 -12.15 -7.47 -15.82
CA GLU A 43 -13.25 -7.76 -16.75
C GLU A 43 -14.33 -8.68 -16.15
N ASP A 44 -13.97 -9.53 -15.17
CA ASP A 44 -14.91 -10.43 -14.49
C ASP A 44 -15.68 -9.75 -13.33
N ALA A 45 -15.42 -8.46 -13.07
CA ALA A 45 -16.07 -7.71 -12.00
C ALA A 45 -17.51 -7.30 -12.37
N CYS A 46 -18.29 -6.86 -11.38
CA CYS A 46 -19.67 -6.42 -11.62
C CYS A 46 -19.75 -5.18 -12.51
N GLU A 47 -18.85 -4.22 -12.30
CA GLU A 47 -18.54 -3.14 -13.25
C GLU A 47 -17.21 -3.49 -13.90
N ALA A 48 -17.27 -4.07 -15.09
CA ALA A 48 -16.09 -4.53 -15.81
C ALA A 48 -15.14 -3.36 -16.12
N TYR A 49 -13.85 -3.60 -15.93
CA TYR A 49 -12.82 -2.61 -16.19
C TYR A 49 -11.49 -3.24 -16.61
N SER A 50 -10.73 -2.47 -17.38
CA SER A 50 -9.35 -2.79 -17.74
C SER A 50 -8.39 -1.71 -17.24
N ILE A 51 -7.13 -2.09 -16.97
CA ILE A 51 -6.09 -1.17 -16.50
C ILE A 51 -4.93 -1.18 -17.49
N TRP A 52 -4.47 0.00 -17.87
CA TRP A 52 -3.39 0.20 -18.83
C TRP A 52 -2.28 1.07 -18.24
N ASP A 53 -1.02 0.69 -18.45
CA ASP A 53 0.14 1.54 -18.19
C ASP A 53 0.88 1.80 -19.50
N GLY A 54 0.61 2.96 -20.10
CA GLY A 54 0.88 3.21 -21.51
C GLY A 54 0.05 2.26 -22.39
N GLU A 55 0.71 1.58 -23.32
CA GLU A 55 0.10 0.60 -24.23
C GLU A 55 -0.04 -0.80 -23.62
N ARG A 56 0.48 -1.02 -22.41
CA ARG A 56 0.50 -2.33 -21.78
C ARG A 56 -0.66 -2.48 -20.81
N GLU A 57 -1.45 -3.52 -20.99
CA GLU A 57 -2.45 -3.91 -20.00
C GLU A 57 -1.79 -4.48 -18.73
N VAL A 58 -2.30 -4.07 -17.57
CA VAL A 58 -1.80 -4.43 -16.24
C VAL A 58 -2.88 -5.17 -15.47
N ARG A 59 -2.51 -6.29 -14.86
CA ARG A 59 -3.42 -7.04 -13.99
C ARG A 59 -3.85 -6.19 -12.80
N PRO A 60 -5.15 -6.15 -12.43
CA PRO A 60 -5.64 -5.34 -11.32
C PRO A 60 -4.89 -5.53 -10.00
N ARG A 61 -4.60 -6.78 -9.60
CA ARG A 61 -3.84 -7.09 -8.38
C ARG A 61 -2.41 -6.55 -8.37
N SER A 62 -1.84 -6.31 -9.55
CA SER A 62 -0.52 -5.71 -9.71
C SER A 62 -0.59 -4.19 -9.77
N ALA A 63 -1.75 -3.62 -10.07
CA ALA A 63 -1.94 -2.18 -10.21
C ALA A 63 -2.25 -1.47 -8.88
N PHE A 64 -2.97 -2.12 -7.96
CA PHE A 64 -3.44 -1.49 -6.72
C PHE A 64 -2.85 -2.06 -5.43
N LEU A 65 -2.57 -1.17 -4.48
CA LEU A 65 -2.57 -1.47 -3.05
C LEU A 65 -3.90 -0.96 -2.48
N VAL A 66 -4.80 -1.89 -2.17
CA VAL A 66 -6.18 -1.56 -1.79
C VAL A 66 -6.28 -1.25 -0.30
N VAL A 67 -6.92 -0.14 0.03
CA VAL A 67 -7.24 0.34 1.38
C VAL A 67 -8.76 0.53 1.47
N PRO A 68 -9.53 -0.57 1.66
CA PRO A 68 -10.99 -0.50 1.69
C PRO A 68 -11.53 0.11 2.99
N ASP A 69 -10.76 0.03 4.07
CA ASP A 69 -11.02 0.68 5.35
C ASP A 69 -9.85 1.63 5.65
N ALA A 70 -10.09 2.93 5.49
CA ALA A 70 -9.08 3.96 5.70
C ALA A 70 -8.56 3.98 7.16
N LEU A 71 -9.38 3.58 8.13
CA LEU A 71 -8.98 3.55 9.55
C LEU A 71 -8.11 2.34 9.89
N ASN A 72 -8.14 1.29 9.05
CA ASN A 72 -7.37 0.07 9.22
C ASN A 72 -6.38 -0.13 8.05
N LEU A 73 -5.30 0.65 8.08
CA LEU A 73 -4.29 0.67 7.04
C LEU A 73 -3.56 -0.69 6.89
N PRO A 74 -3.23 -1.13 5.66
CA PRO A 74 -2.74 -2.48 5.39
C PRO A 74 -1.23 -2.64 5.65
N TRP A 75 -0.79 -2.39 6.89
CA TRP A 75 0.63 -2.43 7.31
C TRP A 75 1.31 -3.77 6.99
N GLU A 76 0.60 -4.87 7.20
CA GLU A 76 1.09 -6.24 7.00
C GLU A 76 0.94 -6.76 5.57
N SER A 77 0.53 -5.91 4.62
CA SER A 77 0.42 -6.32 3.22
C SER A 77 1.78 -6.77 2.66
N LYS A 78 1.77 -7.69 1.70
CA LYS A 78 3.01 -8.15 1.05
C LYS A 78 3.76 -7.01 0.38
N ASP A 79 3.02 -6.04 -0.16
CA ASP A 79 3.57 -4.86 -0.82
C ASP A 79 4.25 -3.89 0.17
N LEU A 80 3.84 -3.89 1.44
CA LEU A 80 4.42 -3.06 2.49
C LEU A 80 5.31 -3.87 3.45
N GLY A 81 4.74 -4.57 4.43
CA GLY A 81 5.47 -5.36 5.42
C GLY A 81 6.37 -6.44 4.80
N GLY A 82 5.91 -7.10 3.73
CA GLY A 82 6.74 -8.04 2.98
C GLY A 82 7.98 -7.39 2.36
N ARG A 83 7.80 -6.20 1.76
CA ARG A 83 8.87 -5.42 1.13
C ARG A 83 9.84 -4.82 2.14
N LEU A 84 9.38 -4.42 3.33
CA LEU A 84 10.22 -3.95 4.43
C LEU A 84 11.30 -4.96 4.80
N TYR A 85 10.92 -6.23 4.96
CA TYR A 85 11.90 -7.26 5.26
C TYR A 85 12.91 -7.47 4.14
N SER A 86 12.45 -7.45 2.88
CA SER A 86 13.33 -7.56 1.72
C SER A 86 14.28 -6.38 1.63
N LEU A 87 13.80 -5.15 1.84
CA LEU A 87 14.62 -3.94 1.83
C LEU A 87 15.72 -4.00 2.89
N LEU A 88 15.38 -4.37 4.14
CA LEU A 88 16.37 -4.48 5.21
C LEU A 88 17.42 -5.57 4.92
N GLN A 89 17.00 -6.68 4.33
CA GLN A 89 17.91 -7.74 3.90
C GLN A 89 18.83 -7.28 2.76
N GLU A 90 18.29 -6.59 1.74
CA GLU A 90 19.06 -5.97 0.65
C GLU A 90 20.12 -5.02 1.22
N ARG A 91 19.72 -4.09 2.11
CA ARG A 91 20.63 -3.14 2.78
C ARG A 91 21.71 -3.84 3.60
N GLN A 92 21.35 -4.91 4.31
CA GLN A 92 22.31 -5.70 5.10
C GLN A 92 23.34 -6.40 4.21
N LEU A 93 22.95 -6.86 3.02
CA LEU A 93 23.85 -7.54 2.08
C LEU A 93 24.74 -6.57 1.29
N GLU A 94 24.28 -5.34 1.06
CA GLU A 94 25.05 -4.28 0.39
C GLU A 94 26.20 -3.74 1.26
N ASP A 95 26.04 -3.72 2.58
CA ASP A 95 27.06 -3.27 3.52
C ASP A 95 27.87 -4.44 4.09
N GLU A 96 29.11 -4.60 3.60
CA GLU A 96 30.02 -5.69 4.00
C GLU A 96 30.35 -5.67 5.52
N ALA A 97 30.45 -4.48 6.13
CA ALA A 97 30.76 -4.37 7.55
C ALA A 97 29.58 -4.81 8.41
N ILE A 98 28.37 -4.36 8.07
CA ILE A 98 27.12 -4.78 8.73
C ILE A 98 26.92 -6.28 8.54
N ARG A 99 27.12 -6.80 7.32
CA ARG A 99 27.05 -8.24 7.02
C ARG A 99 27.99 -9.05 7.90
N GLY A 100 29.26 -8.66 7.98
CA GLY A 100 30.25 -9.33 8.82
C GLY A 100 29.87 -9.33 10.31
N LEU A 101 29.26 -8.24 10.78
CA LEU A 101 28.74 -8.17 12.15
C LEU A 101 27.59 -9.16 12.37
N PHE A 102 26.60 -9.24 11.49
CA PHE A 102 25.53 -10.24 11.59
C PHE A 102 26.07 -11.67 11.60
N ASP A 103 26.99 -11.99 10.70
CA ASP A 103 27.58 -13.34 10.61
C ASP A 103 28.40 -13.72 11.85
N SER A 104 29.12 -12.75 12.44
CA SER A 104 29.86 -12.99 13.69
C SER A 104 28.92 -13.23 14.88
N ARG A 105 27.87 -12.41 15.03
CA ARG A 105 26.87 -12.55 16.11
C ARG A 105 26.06 -13.83 15.99
N PHE A 106 25.69 -14.22 14.77
CA PHE A 106 25.01 -15.49 14.57
C PHE A 106 25.89 -16.70 14.90
N ARG A 107 27.20 -16.64 14.58
CA ARG A 107 28.15 -17.69 14.99
C ARG A 107 28.26 -17.82 16.50
N GLU A 108 28.30 -16.70 17.24
CA GLU A 108 28.29 -16.70 18.71
C GLU A 108 27.01 -17.37 19.25
N LEU A 109 25.84 -17.00 18.72
CA LEU A 109 24.56 -17.62 19.11
C LEU A 109 24.53 -19.12 18.82
N ARG A 110 25.03 -19.55 17.65
CA ARG A 110 25.15 -20.98 17.30
C ARG A 110 26.04 -21.73 18.28
N GLY A 111 27.12 -21.08 18.75
CA GLY A 111 28.00 -21.63 19.78
C GLY A 111 27.26 -21.91 21.08
N LEU A 112 26.45 -20.95 21.56
CA LEU A 112 25.64 -21.11 22.77
C LEU A 112 24.62 -22.25 22.63
N VAL A 113 23.90 -22.32 21.50
CA VAL A 113 22.94 -23.41 21.26
C VAL A 113 23.64 -24.76 21.20
N SER A 114 24.82 -24.83 20.58
CA SER A 114 25.58 -26.09 20.51
C SER A 114 25.98 -26.60 21.90
N GLN A 115 26.28 -25.71 22.85
CA GLN A 115 26.54 -26.10 24.25
C GLN A 115 25.31 -26.72 24.93
N LEU A 116 24.10 -26.23 24.62
CA LEU A 116 22.85 -26.81 25.11
C LEU A 116 22.60 -28.20 24.50
N LEU A 117 22.94 -28.37 23.21
CA LEU A 117 22.73 -29.63 22.50
C LEU A 117 23.62 -30.77 23.01
N VAL A 118 24.79 -30.49 23.61
CA VAL A 118 25.67 -31.52 24.21
C VAL A 118 24.95 -32.38 25.24
N GLN A 119 23.92 -31.84 25.90
CA GLN A 119 23.14 -32.54 26.92
C GLN A 119 22.05 -33.45 26.35
N LEU A 120 21.88 -33.48 25.03
CA LEU A 120 20.81 -34.22 24.35
C LEU A 120 21.40 -35.40 23.57
N GLU A 121 20.68 -36.52 23.57
CA GLU A 121 21.12 -37.75 22.88
C GLU A 121 20.86 -37.73 21.36
N GLY A 122 20.08 -36.78 20.88
CA GLY A 122 19.70 -36.65 19.47
C GLY A 122 20.71 -35.87 18.63
N ASN A 123 20.72 -36.12 17.32
CA ASN A 123 21.52 -35.37 16.34
C ASN A 123 20.76 -34.15 15.85
N TYR A 124 21.06 -32.99 16.44
CA TYR A 124 20.46 -31.71 16.07
C TYR A 124 21.45 -30.84 15.31
N ARG A 125 20.95 -30.09 14.32
CA ARG A 125 21.74 -29.11 13.55
C ARG A 125 20.89 -27.94 13.12
N PHE A 126 21.53 -26.79 12.90
CA PHE A 126 20.92 -25.70 12.15
C PHE A 126 20.76 -26.11 10.68
N GLY A 127 19.58 -25.90 10.11
CA GLY A 127 19.25 -26.32 8.75
C GLY A 127 19.68 -25.37 7.64
N LEU A 128 19.98 -24.09 7.93
CA LEU A 128 20.21 -23.02 6.95
C LEU A 128 21.27 -22.00 7.41
N GLU A 129 21.72 -21.17 6.47
CA GLU A 129 22.47 -19.93 6.72
C GLU A 129 21.60 -18.88 7.42
N TRP A 130 22.24 -17.85 7.98
CA TRP A 130 21.54 -16.72 8.60
C TRP A 130 20.59 -16.04 7.59
N ASP A 131 19.39 -15.71 8.04
CA ASP A 131 18.34 -15.08 7.23
C ASP A 131 17.69 -13.97 8.06
N LEU A 132 18.01 -12.72 7.72
CA LEU A 132 17.51 -11.55 8.45
C LEU A 132 15.99 -11.43 8.37
N GLN A 133 15.39 -11.74 7.22
CA GLN A 133 13.94 -11.68 7.07
C GLN A 133 13.23 -12.67 7.99
N ARG A 134 13.75 -13.90 8.15
CA ARG A 134 13.19 -14.87 9.10
C ARG A 134 13.36 -14.42 10.54
N PHE A 135 14.52 -13.84 10.87
CA PHE A 135 14.76 -13.28 12.19
C PHE A 135 13.74 -12.18 12.51
N LEU A 136 13.59 -11.18 11.63
CA LEU A 136 12.65 -10.06 11.84
C LEU A 136 11.21 -10.54 12.02
N LYS A 137 10.77 -11.50 11.20
CA LYS A 137 9.43 -12.11 11.31
C LYS A 137 9.24 -12.85 12.64
N ALA A 138 10.25 -13.58 13.11
CA ALA A 138 10.16 -14.32 14.38
C ALA A 138 9.95 -13.42 15.59
N PHE A 139 10.40 -12.16 15.51
CA PHE A 139 10.23 -11.15 16.56
C PHE A 139 9.06 -10.18 16.30
N GLY A 140 8.27 -10.41 15.25
CA GLY A 140 7.14 -9.53 14.91
C GLY A 140 7.56 -8.10 14.59
N PHE A 141 8.74 -7.91 13.99
CA PHE A 141 9.19 -6.58 13.57
C PHE A 141 8.23 -6.02 12.51
N THR A 142 7.63 -4.88 12.80
CA THR A 142 6.66 -4.20 11.93
C THR A 142 6.79 -2.68 12.10
N VAL A 143 6.00 -1.92 11.33
CA VAL A 143 5.91 -0.47 11.47
C VAL A 143 5.35 -0.15 12.85
N ASP A 144 6.10 0.64 13.62
CA ASP A 144 5.66 1.15 14.91
C ASP A 144 4.91 2.47 14.69
N PHE A 145 3.75 2.60 15.32
CA PHE A 145 2.94 3.82 15.26
C PHE A 145 2.17 4.00 16.55
N ASP A 146 2.10 5.25 17.00
CA ASP A 146 1.33 5.60 18.18
C ASP A 146 -0.17 5.47 17.88
N GLN A 147 -0.84 4.54 18.57
CA GLN A 147 -2.28 4.33 18.45
C GLN A 147 -3.09 5.55 18.93
N GLY A 148 -2.50 6.40 19.78
CA GLY A 148 -3.08 7.65 20.24
C GLY A 148 -2.88 8.83 19.28
N ALA A 149 -2.07 8.68 18.23
CA ALA A 149 -1.83 9.75 17.26
C ALA A 149 -3.07 10.08 16.43
N ALA A 150 -3.14 11.32 15.94
CA ALA A 150 -4.21 11.75 15.05
C ALA A 150 -4.24 10.87 13.80
N PHE A 151 -5.43 10.66 13.24
CA PHE A 151 -5.60 9.80 12.06
C PHE A 151 -4.76 10.25 10.86
N ILE A 152 -4.70 11.57 10.61
CA ILE A 152 -3.85 12.14 9.58
C ILE A 152 -2.36 11.81 9.77
N ASP A 153 -1.84 11.80 11.00
CA ASP A 153 -0.43 11.48 11.23
C ASP A 153 -0.12 10.01 10.89
N ARG A 154 -1.06 9.12 11.19
CA ARG A 154 -0.97 7.69 10.81
C ARG A 154 -1.05 7.49 9.29
N LEU A 155 -1.89 8.24 8.59
CA LEU A 155 -1.93 8.23 7.12
C LEU A 155 -0.63 8.74 6.51
N ILE A 156 -0.07 9.82 7.05
CA ILE A 156 1.19 10.38 6.57
C ILE A 156 2.32 9.36 6.76
N LEU A 157 2.41 8.73 7.92
CA LEU A 157 3.36 7.64 8.16
C LEU A 157 3.16 6.48 7.18
N PHE A 158 1.92 6.13 6.85
CA PHE A 158 1.64 5.10 5.86
C PHE A 158 2.16 5.46 4.46
N LEU A 159 1.98 6.71 4.02
CA LEU A 159 2.56 7.19 2.76
C LEU A 159 4.09 7.16 2.78
N ASP A 160 4.70 7.50 3.91
CA ASP A 160 6.15 7.45 4.11
C ASP A 160 6.68 6.03 3.98
N CYS A 161 6.03 5.07 4.64
CA CYS A 161 6.36 3.67 4.50
C CYS A 161 6.16 3.18 3.05
N CYS A 162 5.10 3.61 2.36
CA CYS A 162 4.90 3.25 0.95
C CYS A 162 6.05 3.77 0.07
N ALA A 163 6.53 4.98 0.33
CA ALA A 163 7.66 5.57 -0.38
C ALA A 163 8.99 4.84 -0.07
N ASP A 164 9.28 4.57 1.20
CA ASP A 164 10.46 3.82 1.64
C ASP A 164 10.50 2.42 0.99
N MET A 165 9.34 1.76 0.90
CA MET A 165 9.20 0.45 0.26
C MET A 165 9.16 0.51 -1.27
N GLN A 166 9.16 1.72 -1.86
CA GLN A 166 9.07 1.94 -3.30
C GLN A 166 7.85 1.23 -3.91
N VAL A 167 6.69 1.36 -3.25
CA VAL A 167 5.44 0.75 -3.73
C VAL A 167 5.09 1.33 -5.10
N ASN A 168 5.24 0.51 -6.15
CA ASN A 168 4.94 0.90 -7.53
C ASN A 168 3.48 0.61 -7.93
N LYS A 169 2.56 0.69 -6.96
CA LYS A 169 1.12 0.48 -7.16
C LYS A 169 0.38 1.77 -6.86
N ALA A 170 -0.78 1.97 -7.47
CA ALA A 170 -1.70 3.01 -7.05
C ALA A 170 -2.33 2.65 -5.70
N LEU A 171 -2.33 3.58 -4.77
CA LEU A 171 -3.03 3.45 -3.49
C LEU A 171 -4.52 3.70 -3.75
N LEU A 172 -5.35 2.70 -3.49
CA LEU A 172 -6.79 2.78 -3.71
C LEU A 172 -7.50 2.95 -2.36
N PHE A 173 -8.05 4.13 -2.10
CA PHE A 173 -8.80 4.42 -0.87
C PHE A 173 -10.30 4.48 -1.15
N VAL A 174 -11.09 4.00 -0.18
CA VAL A 174 -12.55 4.15 -0.18
C VAL A 174 -12.96 5.10 0.95
N ASN A 175 -13.71 6.14 0.59
CA ASN A 175 -14.27 7.15 1.48
C ASN A 175 -13.25 7.78 2.43
N LEU A 176 -12.03 8.06 1.96
CA LEU A 176 -10.98 8.61 2.83
C LEU A 176 -11.31 10.02 3.28
N LYS A 177 -11.87 10.85 2.40
CA LYS A 177 -12.20 12.25 2.73
C LYS A 177 -13.21 12.36 3.85
N THR A 178 -14.08 11.36 4.03
CA THR A 178 -15.07 11.34 5.11
C THR A 178 -14.47 11.42 6.53
N PHE A 179 -13.20 11.02 6.68
CA PHE A 179 -12.49 11.01 7.97
C PHE A 179 -11.54 12.20 8.15
N LEU A 180 -11.43 13.08 7.15
CA LEU A 180 -10.43 14.15 7.11
C LEU A 180 -11.11 15.51 7.01
N THR A 181 -10.58 16.47 7.76
CA THR A 181 -10.90 17.88 7.56
C THR A 181 -10.25 18.40 6.28
N GLU A 182 -10.73 19.55 5.78
CA GLU A 182 -10.17 20.19 4.57
C GLU A 182 -8.64 20.37 4.65
N LYS A 183 -8.13 20.78 5.82
CA LYS A 183 -6.70 20.96 6.07
C LYS A 183 -5.94 19.64 6.07
N GLU A 184 -6.56 18.56 6.55
CA GLU A 184 -5.95 17.23 6.57
C GLU A 184 -5.92 16.61 5.18
N VAL A 185 -6.96 16.82 4.35
CA VAL A 185 -6.94 16.45 2.93
C VAL A 185 -5.80 17.17 2.21
N ALA A 186 -5.65 18.48 2.41
CA ALA A 186 -4.55 19.25 1.83
C ALA A 186 -3.18 18.69 2.25
N ARG A 187 -2.99 18.40 3.55
CA ARG A 187 -1.75 17.81 4.08
C ARG A 187 -1.48 16.41 3.49
N PHE A 188 -2.51 15.60 3.33
CA PHE A 188 -2.42 14.30 2.66
C PHE A 188 -1.97 14.46 1.20
N TYR A 189 -2.56 15.39 0.46
CA TYR A 189 -2.19 15.68 -0.93
C TYR A 189 -0.77 16.21 -1.09
N GLU A 190 -0.33 17.12 -0.21
CA GLU A 190 1.07 17.57 -0.17
C GLU A 190 2.04 16.41 0.00
N ARG A 191 1.68 15.42 0.84
CA ARG A 191 2.53 14.25 1.07
C ARG A 191 2.54 13.29 -0.10
N VAL A 192 1.39 13.07 -0.73
CA VAL A 192 1.28 12.29 -1.99
C VAL A 192 2.12 12.94 -3.09
N PHE A 193 2.06 14.27 -3.20
CA PHE A 193 2.85 15.03 -4.16
C PHE A 193 4.35 14.88 -3.88
N PHE A 194 4.78 15.07 -2.63
CA PHE A 194 6.18 15.01 -2.23
C PHE A 194 6.83 13.66 -2.52
N HIS A 195 6.11 12.57 -2.25
CA HIS A 195 6.59 11.21 -2.49
C HIS A 195 6.33 10.71 -3.91
N GLU A 196 5.73 11.55 -4.76
CA GLU A 196 5.32 11.20 -6.12
C GLU A 196 4.52 9.90 -6.17
N LEU A 197 3.51 9.72 -5.30
CA LEU A 197 2.68 8.51 -5.26
C LEU A 197 1.51 8.60 -6.25
N ARG A 198 1.01 7.45 -6.73
CA ARG A 198 -0.29 7.38 -7.45
C ARG A 198 -1.38 7.05 -6.45
N VAL A 199 -2.44 7.84 -6.43
CA VAL A 199 -3.57 7.63 -5.51
C VAL A 199 -4.89 7.71 -6.28
N LEU A 200 -5.78 6.75 -6.03
CA LEU A 200 -7.17 6.78 -6.44
C LEU A 200 -8.04 6.79 -5.19
N MET A 201 -8.95 7.75 -5.10
CA MET A 201 -9.92 7.88 -4.01
C MET A 201 -11.31 7.69 -4.57
N LEU A 202 -12.07 6.76 -3.98
CA LEU A 202 -13.47 6.54 -4.30
C LEU A 202 -14.30 7.23 -3.22
N GLU A 203 -15.08 8.23 -3.61
CA GLU A 203 -15.91 9.02 -2.69
C GLU A 203 -17.38 8.97 -3.16
N ASN A 204 -18.32 8.97 -2.22
CA ASN A 204 -19.75 8.95 -2.53
C ASN A 204 -20.49 10.24 -2.15
N ASP A 205 -19.86 11.10 -1.36
CA ASP A 205 -20.39 12.39 -0.95
C ASP A 205 -19.77 13.51 -1.79
N ALA A 206 -20.59 14.54 -2.05
CA ALA A 206 -20.18 15.67 -2.86
C ALA A 206 -19.16 16.54 -2.10
N ASP A 207 -17.95 16.62 -2.61
CA ASP A 207 -16.92 17.53 -2.10
C ASP A 207 -16.98 18.87 -2.85
N MET A 208 -17.48 19.91 -2.16
CA MET A 208 -17.56 21.27 -2.71
C MET A 208 -16.23 22.02 -2.66
N ASN A 209 -15.21 21.45 -2.00
CA ASN A 209 -13.88 22.05 -1.96
C ASN A 209 -13.17 21.84 -3.30
N SER A 210 -12.28 22.77 -3.64
CA SER A 210 -11.43 22.67 -4.82
C SER A 210 -9.98 22.58 -4.36
N TYR A 211 -9.35 21.43 -4.59
CA TYR A 211 -7.94 21.24 -4.28
C TYR A 211 -7.07 21.39 -5.53
N ALA A 212 -5.99 22.17 -5.43
CA ALA A 212 -5.12 22.41 -6.58
C ALA A 212 -4.37 21.16 -7.07
N LEU A 213 -4.16 20.19 -6.19
CA LEU A 213 -3.34 18.99 -6.43
C LEU A 213 -4.16 17.76 -6.86
N GLU A 214 -5.49 17.85 -6.89
CA GLU A 214 -6.33 16.71 -7.30
C GLU A 214 -6.74 16.80 -8.76
N ASP A 215 -6.92 15.64 -9.37
CA ASP A 215 -7.78 15.45 -10.55
C ASP A 215 -9.09 14.84 -10.04
N LYS A 216 -10.24 15.30 -10.57
CA LYS A 216 -11.56 14.87 -10.08
C LYS A 216 -12.47 14.54 -11.25
N MET A 217 -13.21 13.44 -11.12
CA MET A 217 -14.30 13.07 -12.00
C MET A 217 -15.54 12.80 -11.14
N VAL A 218 -16.65 13.45 -11.49
CA VAL A 218 -17.91 13.32 -10.79
C VAL A 218 -18.90 12.56 -11.67
N VAL A 219 -19.48 11.50 -11.13
CA VAL A 219 -20.61 10.76 -11.72
C VAL A 219 -21.86 11.08 -10.91
N ASP A 220 -22.76 11.84 -11.52
CA ASP A 220 -23.97 12.33 -10.84
C ASP A 220 -25.03 11.21 -10.64
N GLN A 221 -26.20 11.58 -10.09
CA GLN A 221 -27.32 10.63 -9.89
C GLN A 221 -27.88 10.06 -11.19
N HIS A 222 -27.64 10.71 -12.32
CA HIS A 222 -28.10 10.36 -13.66
C HIS A 222 -27.01 9.68 -14.50
N PHE A 223 -25.88 9.32 -13.88
CA PHE A 223 -24.73 8.67 -14.52
C PHE A 223 -24.01 9.57 -15.54
N LEU A 224 -24.15 10.89 -15.41
CA LEU A 224 -23.42 11.84 -16.24
C LEU A 224 -22.07 12.19 -15.59
N GLU A 225 -21.02 12.23 -16.43
CA GLU A 225 -19.66 12.55 -16.03
C GLU A 225 -19.35 14.04 -16.17
N SER A 226 -18.62 14.60 -15.20
CA SER A 226 -18.11 15.99 -15.21
C SER A 226 -16.79 16.16 -14.48
#